data_AF-J7CWG8-F1
#
_entry.id   AF-J7CWG8-F1
#
_cell.length_a   1.000
_cell.length_b   1.000
_cell.length_c   1.000
_cell.angle_alpha   90.00
_cell.angle_beta   90.00
_cell.angle_gamma   90.00
#
_symmetry.space_group_name_H-M   'P 1'
#
loop_
_entity.id
_entity.type
_entity.pdbx_description
1 polymer ?
#
loop_
_entity_poly.entity_id
_entity_poly.type
_entity_poly.pdbx_seq_one_letter_code
_entity_poly.pdbx_strand_id
1 'polypeptide(L)'
;MKREEIEKLKWTIALCGTLLLFLYGLFTQNIIINLLVIFFALVIYKYGNHVLFREYDEKRKQKIEESMKIKEATKEILREKSFIKR
;
A
#
# COMPACT_ATOMS: atom_id res chain seq x y z
N MET A 1 10.96 -7.20 22.60
CA MET A 1 10.33 -6.45 21.50
C MET A 1 10.56 -7.24 20.22
N LYS A 2 9.51 -7.66 19.52
CA LYS A 2 9.65 -8.52 18.34
C LYS A 2 10.36 -7.74 17.24
N ARG A 3 11.25 -8.39 16.48
CA ARG A 3 12.07 -7.75 15.43
C ARG A 3 11.20 -6.97 14.41
N GLU A 4 10.00 -7.49 14.13
CA GLU A 4 8.98 -6.88 13.28
C GLU A 4 8.41 -5.56 13.82
N GLU A 5 8.21 -5.44 15.15
CA GLU A 5 7.71 -4.22 15.78
C GLU A 5 8.76 -3.11 15.71
N ILE A 6 10.04 -3.46 15.85
CA ILE A 6 11.16 -2.52 15.73
C ILE A 6 11.25 -1.98 14.31
N GLU A 7 11.06 -2.84 13.30
CA GLU A 7 11.07 -2.43 11.91
C GLU A 7 9.87 -1.54 11.56
N LYS A 8 8.65 -1.92 12.00
CA LYS A 8 7.47 -1.06 11.87
C LYS A 8 7.72 0.30 12.52
N LEU A 9 8.25 0.33 13.74
CA LEU A 9 8.56 1.58 14.46
C LEU A 9 9.62 2.42 13.73
N LYS A 10 10.68 1.80 13.19
CA LYS A 10 11.72 2.49 12.42
C LYS A 10 11.13 3.23 11.21
N TRP A 11 10.26 2.55 10.46
CA TRP A 11 9.61 3.14 9.30
C TRP A 11 8.59 4.22 9.71
N THR A 12 7.84 4.03 10.80
CA THR A 12 6.96 5.07 11.35
C THR A 12 7.72 6.33 11.73
N ILE A 13 8.87 6.19 12.41
CA ILE A 13 9.72 7.33 12.79
C ILE A 13 10.29 8.01 11.54
N ALA A 14 10.75 7.24 10.54
CA ALA A 14 11.23 7.80 9.28
C ALA A 14 10.13 8.60 8.55
N LEU A 15 8.89 8.10 8.57
CA LEU A 15 7.73 8.75 7.96
C LEU A 15 7.38 10.05 8.69
N CYS A 16 7.35 10.03 10.03
CA CYS A 16 7.20 11.24 10.85
C CYS A 16 8.33 12.26 10.60
N GLY A 17 9.58 11.81 10.56
CA GLY A 17 10.73 12.67 10.30
C GLY A 17 10.65 13.34 8.93
N THR A 18 10.23 12.59 7.90
CA THR A 18 10.02 13.12 6.55
C THR A 18 8.87 14.14 6.51
N LEU A 19 7.81 13.92 7.28
CA LEU A 19 6.69 14.87 7.42
C LEU A 19 7.15 16.19 8.07
N LEU A 20 7.95 16.12 9.12
CA LEU A 20 8.51 17.32 9.75
C LEU A 20 9.47 18.07 8.80
N LEU A 21 10.29 17.33 8.06
CA LEU A 21 11.18 17.91 7.05
C LEU A 21 10.41 18.59 5.91
N PHE A 22 9.27 18.01 5.51
CA PHE A 22 8.35 18.64 4.55
C PHE A 22 7.81 19.98 5.07
N LEU A 23 7.31 20.02 6.31
CA LEU A 23 6.81 21.26 6.91
C LEU A 23 7.90 22.32 7.00
N TYR A 24 9.11 21.93 7.36
CA TYR A 24 10.26 22.82 7.39
C TYR A 24 10.64 23.35 5.99
N GLY A 25 10.68 22.49 4.98
CA GLY A 25 10.93 22.86 3.59
C GLY A 25 9.84 23.78 3.01
N LEU A 26 8.59 23.55 3.40
CA LEU A 26 7.45 24.40 3.02
C LEU A 26 7.57 25.79 3.66
N PHE A 27 7.88 25.85 4.96
CA PHE A 27 8.02 27.11 5.69
C PHE A 27 9.18 27.96 5.17
N THR A 28 10.31 27.32 4.82
CA THR A 28 11.49 28.00 4.27
C THR A 28 11.37 28.31 2.78
N GLN A 29 10.28 27.90 2.11
CA GLN A 29 10.09 27.97 0.65
C GLN A 29 11.27 27.41 -0.16
N ASN A 30 12.05 26.50 0.45
CA ASN A 30 13.26 25.97 -0.17
C ASN A 30 12.91 24.75 -1.04
N ILE A 31 12.83 24.99 -2.36
CA ILE A 31 12.48 23.98 -3.36
C ILE A 31 13.41 22.77 -3.31
N ILE A 32 14.70 22.95 -2.99
CA ILE A 32 15.68 21.87 -2.90
C ILE A 32 15.32 20.91 -1.76
N ILE A 33 14.95 21.46 -0.60
CA ILE A 33 14.53 20.66 0.56
C ILE A 33 13.25 19.88 0.22
N ASN A 34 12.29 20.52 -0.46
CA ASN A 34 11.07 19.85 -0.89
C ASN A 34 11.33 18.71 -1.89
N LEU A 35 12.27 18.87 -2.82
CA LEU A 35 12.69 17.80 -3.72
C LEU A 35 13.32 16.62 -2.97
N LEU A 36 14.16 16.88 -1.97
CA LEU A 36 14.72 15.84 -1.11
C LEU A 36 13.65 15.10 -0.32
N VAL A 37 12.65 15.82 0.20
CA VAL A 37 11.50 15.24 0.90
C VAL A 37 10.72 14.31 -0.02
N ILE A 38 10.47 14.69 -1.27
CA ILE A 38 9.81 13.83 -2.26
C ILE A 38 10.64 12.56 -2.50
N PHE A 39 11.96 12.69 -2.63
CA PHE A 39 12.84 11.54 -2.78
C PHE A 39 12.78 10.60 -1.56
N PHE A 40 12.86 11.13 -0.34
CA PHE A 40 12.71 10.35 0.88
C PHE A 40 11.34 9.67 0.97
N ALA A 41 10.27 10.37 0.59
CA ALA A 41 8.92 9.80 0.55
C ALA A 41 8.84 8.62 -0.42
N LEU A 42 9.47 8.70 -1.60
CA LEU A 42 9.53 7.58 -2.56
C LEU A 42 10.29 6.38 -2.00
N VAL A 43 11.41 6.62 -1.30
CA VAL A 43 12.20 5.54 -0.66
C VAL A 43 11.36 4.88 0.44
N ILE A 44 10.70 5.66 1.30
CA ILE A 44 9.83 5.13 2.35
C ILE A 44 8.63 4.39 1.77
N TYR A 45 8.07 4.87 0.66
CA TYR A 45 7.00 4.17 -0.05
C TYR A 45 7.50 2.82 -0.60
N LYS A 46 8.69 2.76 -1.20
CA LYS A 46 9.22 1.52 -1.77
C LYS A 46 9.56 0.47 -0.71
N TYR A 47 10.18 0.88 0.41
CA TYR A 47 10.73 -0.05 1.40
C TYR A 47 9.89 -0.15 2.68
N GLY A 48 9.28 0.94 3.13
CA GLY A 48 8.47 0.99 4.34
C GLY A 48 7.04 0.51 4.13
N ASN A 49 6.46 0.67 2.94
CA ASN A 49 5.08 0.30 2.67
C ASN A 49 4.84 -1.21 2.88
N HIS A 50 5.77 -2.05 2.45
CA HIS A 50 5.69 -3.51 2.66
C HIS A 50 5.73 -3.90 4.14
N VAL A 51 6.40 -3.11 5.00
CA VAL A 51 6.52 -3.40 6.44
C VAL A 51 5.34 -2.82 7.22
N LEU A 52 4.91 -1.61 6.87
CA LEU A 52 3.80 -0.90 7.51
C LEU A 52 2.44 -1.49 7.14
N PHE A 53 2.24 -1.86 5.87
CA PHE A 53 0.93 -2.24 5.33
C PHE A 53 0.79 -3.73 4.99
N ARG A 54 1.74 -4.58 5.40
CA ARG A 54 1.71 -6.03 5.14
C ARG A 54 0.35 -6.67 5.46
N GLU A 55 -0.15 -6.42 6.67
CA GLU A 55 -1.44 -6.95 7.14
C GLU A 55 -2.63 -6.41 6.33
N TYR A 56 -2.53 -5.18 5.85
CA TYR A 56 -3.59 -4.55 5.08
C TYR A 56 -3.60 -5.06 3.63
N ASP A 57 -2.43 -5.25 3.02
CA ASP A 57 -2.28 -5.84 1.68
C ASP A 57 -2.70 -7.30 1.64
N GLU A 58 -2.43 -8.07 2.72
CA GLU A 58 -2.91 -9.45 2.86
C GLU A 58 -4.44 -9.52 2.89
N LYS A 59 -5.10 -8.65 3.68
CA LYS A 59 -6.57 -8.54 3.69
C LYS A 59 -7.13 -8.12 2.33
N ARG A 60 -6.46 -7.21 1.65
CA ARG A 60 -6.86 -6.74 0.31
C ARG A 60 -6.76 -7.87 -0.73
N LYS A 61 -5.68 -8.65 -0.70
CA LYS A 61 -5.50 -9.82 -1.59
C LYS A 61 -6.61 -10.84 -1.41
N GLN A 62 -6.96 -11.18 -0.17
CA GLN A 62 -8.05 -12.12 0.12
C GLN A 62 -9.38 -11.65 -0.49
N LYS A 63 -9.71 -10.36 -0.34
CA LYS A 63 -10.94 -9.79 -0.90
C LYS A 63 -10.98 -9.82 -2.43
N ILE A 64 -9.83 -9.59 -3.08
CA ILE A 64 -9.70 -9.69 -4.54
C ILE A 64 -9.89 -11.14 -4.99
N GLU A 65 -9.31 -12.09 -4.27
CA GLU A 65 -9.40 -13.52 -4.59
C GLU A 65 -10.83 -14.05 -4.44
N GLU A 66 -11.54 -13.67 -3.36
CA GLU A 66 -12.98 -13.97 -3.20
C GLU A 66 -13.80 -13.39 -4.35
N SER A 67 -13.53 -12.15 -4.73
CA SER A 67 -14.23 -11.48 -5.84
C SER A 67 -13.96 -12.15 -7.19
N MET A 68 -12.75 -12.69 -7.41
CA MET A 68 -12.42 -13.46 -8.61
C MET A 68 -13.17 -14.79 -8.64
N LYS A 69 -13.20 -15.53 -7.52
CA LYS A 69 -13.94 -16.80 -7.41
C LYS A 69 -15.43 -16.63 -7.70
N ILE A 70 -16.04 -15.56 -7.18
CA ILE A 70 -17.45 -15.24 -7.46
C ILE A 70 -17.65 -14.93 -8.95
N LYS A 71 -16.75 -14.15 -9.57
CA LYS A 71 -16.81 -13.84 -11.00
C LYS A 71 -16.68 -15.08 -11.88
N GLU A 72 -15.76 -15.99 -11.55
CA GLU A 72 -15.60 -17.26 -12.26
C GLU A 72 -16.83 -18.14 -12.12
N ALA A 73 -17.34 -18.34 -10.91
CA ALA A 73 -18.56 -19.10 -10.66
C ALA A 73 -19.76 -18.51 -11.42
N THR A 74 -19.89 -17.18 -11.43
CA THR A 74 -20.95 -16.48 -12.17
C THR A 74 -20.80 -16.71 -13.68
N LYS A 75 -19.57 -16.70 -14.21
CA LYS A 75 -19.28 -16.93 -15.62
C LYS A 75 -19.57 -18.37 -16.03
N GLU A 76 -19.25 -19.36 -15.19
CA GLU A 76 -19.60 -20.77 -15.42
C GLU A 76 -21.12 -20.97 -15.44
N ILE A 77 -21.84 -20.44 -14.47
CA ILE A 77 -23.32 -20.52 -14.42
C ILE A 77 -23.94 -19.86 -15.66
N LEU A 78 -23.45 -18.68 -16.07
CA LEU A 78 -23.93 -18.00 -17.29
C LEU A 78 -23.66 -18.81 -18.56
N ARG A 79 -22.50 -19.48 -18.63
CA ARG A 79 -22.13 -20.36 -19.74
C ARG A 79 -23.00 -21.60 -19.77
N GLU A 80 -23.20 -22.27 -18.64
CA GLU A 80 -24.09 -23.44 -18.55
C GLU A 80 -25.53 -23.09 -18.94
N LYS A 81 -26.04 -21.95 -18.46
CA LYS A 81 -27.39 -21.47 -18.81
C LYS A 81 -27.53 -21.12 -20.29
N SER A 82 -26.46 -20.68 -20.96
CA SER A 82 -26.47 -20.43 -22.41
C SER A 82 -26.39 -21.72 -23.24
N PHE A 83 -25.81 -22.79 -22.70
CA PHE A 83 -25.85 -24.13 -23.29
C PHE A 83 -27.22 -24.81 -23.15
N ILE A 84 -27.95 -24.59 -22.05
CA ILE A 84 -29.29 -25.17 -21.82
C ILE A 84 -30.37 -24.49 -22.67
N LYS A 85 -30.17 -23.24 -23.11
CA LYS A 85 -31.14 -22.48 -23.91
C LYS A 85 -31.06 -22.76 -25.43
N ARG A 86 -30.07 -23.54 -25.89
CA ARG A 86 -29.94 -23.99 -27.28
C ARG A 86 -30.49 -25.40 -27.41
#